data_AF-A0A9P3BXC8-F1
#
_entry.id   AF-A0A9P3BXC8-F1
#
_cell.length_a   1.000
_cell.length_b   1.000
_cell.length_c   1.000
_cell.angle_alpha   90.00
_cell.angle_beta   90.00
_cell.angle_gamma   90.00
#
_symmetry.space_group_name_H-M   'P 1'
#
loop_
_entity.id
_entity.type
_entity.pdbx_description
1 polymer ?
#
loop_
_entity_poly.entity_id
_entity_poly.type
_entity_poly.pdbx_seq_one_letter_code
_entity_poly.pdbx_strand_id
1 'polypeptide(L)'
;MLQAVHSFAHRGIDPYAYTSGRWLRRDKVERDSRYIKFNFEALCQRVIHLCPGADAIAACRKIEGGFNRVFIFTLNNAKQLVARLPFPLAGPKKLTTASEVATIHYLQAKTSISIPRILDWHNDAADADNLICSEYIIMEHAAGVSLCEKWHQMAGDQQVRCIDAIYRMIKEAVDLEFPAFGSIYFNNTLNSQYSKYVDNNFCIGPHCSTRYWDCDPGEDRYYDNVKPNHGPWTSLDEYCDGLIDAGISRVPIANTEVEKKPLYHGSVQTHLRLLDDARSVLRQIAADSRIKNAASPLFFNPDLHMRNIFVSEDDPSLITSIIDWQAASIEPAFWYSDEVPDFATGNEICAKTFDLSSQFLTPKLSGPRLMNENLFRPFRYCYRTWKDGAVALRHELIETSRHWKELGFDGQCVYPMPTAEELANHQREYRLFEAAQNLRRDLAGLLNTATDGWVPLDAWEATELAHKELFSGMLQAVLTNPDQDDNEPVKDERTLRSIWPFDIDGSSG
;
A
#
# COMPACT_ATOMS: atom_id res chain seq x y z
N MET A 1 4.71 -17.61 37.28
CA MET A 1 4.07 -17.25 35.99
C MET A 1 3.60 -15.78 35.99
N LEU A 2 2.75 -15.33 36.92
CA LEU A 2 2.35 -13.90 37.08
C LEU A 2 3.53 -12.91 37.27
N GLN A 3 4.62 -13.31 37.94
CA GLN A 3 5.80 -12.45 38.12
C GLN A 3 6.60 -12.18 36.83
N ALA A 4 6.53 -13.05 35.83
CA ALA A 4 7.29 -12.89 34.59
C ALA A 4 6.63 -11.89 33.63
N VAL A 5 5.31 -11.76 33.68
CA VAL A 5 4.55 -10.84 32.83
C VAL A 5 4.60 -9.40 33.36
N HIS A 6 4.49 -9.23 34.69
CA HIS A 6 4.73 -7.92 35.33
C HIS A 6 6.13 -7.37 35.05
N SER A 7 7.11 -8.23 34.76
CA SER A 7 8.48 -7.81 34.46
C SER A 7 8.64 -7.01 33.16
N PHE A 8 7.76 -7.13 32.16
CA PHE A 8 7.95 -6.46 30.87
C PHE A 8 7.35 -5.05 30.81
N ALA A 9 6.20 -4.84 31.45
CA ALA A 9 5.66 -3.50 31.67
C ALA A 9 6.60 -2.62 32.54
N HIS A 10 7.39 -3.25 33.42
CA HIS A 10 8.44 -2.59 34.20
C HIS A 10 9.79 -2.45 33.47
N ARG A 11 9.96 -3.04 32.27
CA ARG A 11 11.18 -2.95 31.43
C ARG A 11 11.11 -1.89 30.32
N GLY A 12 10.12 -0.99 30.36
CA GLY A 12 10.10 0.22 29.53
C GLY A 12 9.49 0.09 28.13
N ILE A 13 8.82 -1.03 27.79
CA ILE A 13 8.09 -1.16 26.54
C ILE A 13 6.62 -0.80 26.77
N ASP A 14 6.12 0.21 26.07
CA ASP A 14 4.68 0.46 25.93
C ASP A 14 4.12 -0.44 24.81
N PRO A 15 3.31 -1.47 25.12
CA PRO A 15 2.79 -2.38 24.12
C PRO A 15 1.62 -1.79 23.32
N TYR A 16 1.04 -0.67 23.74
CA TYR A 16 -0.24 -0.15 23.25
C TYR A 16 -0.11 1.05 22.31
N ALA A 17 0.79 1.98 22.61
CA ALA A 17 0.98 3.19 21.80
C ALA A 17 2.00 2.98 20.67
N TYR A 18 1.81 3.73 19.58
CA TYR A 18 2.80 3.86 18.52
C TYR A 18 3.96 4.75 18.99
N THR A 19 5.18 4.21 18.98
CA THR A 19 6.38 4.88 19.54
C THR A 19 7.53 4.98 18.54
N SER A 20 7.39 4.42 17.33
CA SER A 20 8.50 4.37 16.36
C SER A 20 8.76 5.69 15.64
N GLY A 21 7.78 6.59 15.60
CA GLY A 21 7.93 7.89 14.95
C GLY A 21 6.69 8.77 15.08
N ARG A 22 6.72 9.89 14.37
CA ARG A 22 5.68 10.92 14.34
C ARG A 22 5.43 11.38 12.90
N TRP A 23 4.34 12.09 12.65
CA TRP A 23 4.02 12.59 11.31
C TRP A 23 3.98 14.12 11.28
N LEU A 24 4.61 14.73 10.28
CA LEU A 24 4.47 16.17 10.01
C LEU A 24 3.05 16.57 9.60
N ARG A 25 2.21 15.60 9.23
CA ARG A 25 0.81 15.78 8.85
C ARG A 25 -0.08 14.91 9.75
N ARG A 26 -1.08 15.53 10.40
CA ARG A 26 -2.09 14.88 11.24
C ARG A 26 -1.51 13.94 12.32
N ASP A 27 -0.38 14.31 12.95
CA ASP A 27 0.36 13.47 13.91
C ASP A 27 -0.53 12.76 14.93
N LYS A 28 -1.44 13.51 15.56
CA LYS A 28 -2.34 12.96 16.57
C LYS A 28 -3.25 11.87 15.99
N VAL A 29 -3.86 12.13 14.83
CA VAL A 29 -4.75 11.17 14.15
C VAL A 29 -3.99 9.93 13.72
N GLU A 30 -2.79 10.08 13.18
CA GLU A 30 -1.93 8.96 12.76
C GLU A 30 -1.53 8.08 13.94
N ARG A 31 -1.17 8.67 15.09
CA ARG A 31 -0.82 7.93 16.31
C ARG A 31 -2.03 7.28 16.98
N ASP A 32 -3.14 8.00 17.10
CA ASP A 32 -4.39 7.47 17.68
C ASP A 32 -4.92 6.29 16.84
N SER A 33 -4.80 6.37 15.52
CA SER A 33 -5.20 5.28 14.60
C SER A 33 -4.30 4.03 14.68
N ARG A 34 -3.11 4.14 15.28
CA ARG A 34 -2.16 3.04 15.53
C ARG A 34 -2.10 2.63 17.01
N TYR A 35 -3.03 3.10 17.82
CA TYR A 35 -3.24 2.57 19.15
C TYR A 35 -3.99 1.23 19.09
N ILE A 36 -3.48 0.22 19.81
CA ILE A 36 -4.16 -1.08 19.93
C ILE A 36 -4.40 -1.34 21.42
N LYS A 37 -5.68 -1.46 21.80
CA LYS A 37 -6.07 -1.95 23.13
C LYS A 37 -6.20 -3.47 23.06
N PHE A 38 -5.37 -4.18 23.83
CA PHE A 38 -5.38 -5.65 23.86
C PHE A 38 -4.77 -6.16 25.17
N ASN A 39 -4.88 -7.46 25.42
CA ASN A 39 -4.30 -8.10 26.59
C ASN A 39 -2.89 -8.62 26.30
N PHE A 40 -1.87 -7.79 26.59
CA PHE A 40 -0.46 -8.15 26.38
C PHE A 40 -0.01 -9.33 27.25
N GLU A 41 -0.60 -9.51 28.44
CA GLU A 41 -0.32 -10.67 29.30
C GLU A 41 -0.78 -11.96 28.65
N ALA A 42 -2.02 -12.00 28.14
CA ALA A 42 -2.54 -13.16 27.42
C ALA A 42 -1.69 -13.48 26.18
N LEU A 43 -1.19 -12.45 25.47
CA LEU A 43 -0.28 -12.65 24.34
C LEU A 43 1.02 -13.34 24.78
N CYS A 44 1.65 -12.85 25.86
CA CYS A 44 2.86 -13.44 26.41
C CYS A 44 2.65 -14.91 26.83
N GLN A 45 1.53 -15.20 27.49
CA GLN A 45 1.19 -16.56 27.92
C GLN A 45 0.98 -17.49 26.73
N ARG A 46 0.28 -17.02 25.69
CA ARG A 46 0.07 -17.79 24.46
C ARG A 46 1.40 -18.12 23.77
N VAL A 47 2.32 -17.16 23.67
CA VAL A 47 3.65 -17.36 23.09
C VAL A 47 4.45 -18.43 23.84
N ILE A 48 4.43 -18.44 25.17
CA ILE A 48 5.08 -19.49 25.98
C ILE A 48 4.44 -20.86 25.70
N HIS A 49 3.11 -20.93 25.67
CA HIS A 49 2.37 -22.17 25.42
C HIS A 49 2.69 -22.80 24.05
N LEU A 50 2.87 -21.97 23.02
CA LEU A 50 3.18 -22.42 21.65
C LEU A 50 4.62 -22.94 21.49
N CYS A 51 5.48 -22.79 22.49
CA CYS A 51 6.87 -23.22 22.43
C CYS A 51 7.18 -24.28 23.52
N PRO A 52 6.99 -25.57 23.21
CA PRO A 52 7.37 -26.65 24.13
C PRO A 52 8.84 -26.54 24.56
N GLY A 53 9.08 -26.65 25.86
CA GLY A 53 10.41 -26.52 26.46
C GLY A 53 10.83 -25.10 26.81
N ALA A 54 9.97 -24.10 26.62
CA ALA A 54 10.11 -22.77 27.22
C ALA A 54 9.10 -22.61 28.37
N ASP A 55 9.50 -21.91 29.43
CA ASP A 55 8.61 -21.53 30.55
C ASP A 55 8.65 -20.02 30.87
N ALA A 56 9.52 -19.26 30.18
CA ALA A 56 9.65 -17.83 30.34
C ALA A 56 10.10 -17.11 29.05
N ILE A 57 9.69 -15.85 28.91
CA ILE A 57 10.20 -14.93 27.90
C ILE A 57 11.46 -14.26 28.47
N ALA A 58 12.60 -14.44 27.78
CA ALA A 58 13.88 -13.83 28.18
C ALA A 58 13.96 -12.36 27.73
N ALA A 59 13.51 -12.08 26.50
CA ALA A 59 13.46 -10.74 25.93
C ALA A 59 12.25 -10.57 25.01
N CYS A 60 11.79 -9.33 24.87
CA CYS A 60 10.75 -8.94 23.92
C CYS A 60 11.17 -7.63 23.28
N ARG A 61 11.11 -7.56 21.94
CA ARG A 61 11.33 -6.33 21.17
C ARG A 61 10.04 -5.96 20.47
N LYS A 62 9.65 -4.69 20.57
CA LYS A 62 8.56 -4.11 19.79
C LYS A 62 9.13 -3.45 18.53
N ILE A 63 8.53 -3.74 17.38
CA ILE A 63 8.78 -3.10 16.08
C ILE A 63 7.43 -2.66 15.54
N GLU A 64 7.35 -1.47 14.95
CA GLU A 64 6.10 -0.97 14.38
C GLU A 64 6.36 -0.47 12.97
N GLY A 65 5.50 -0.90 12.05
CA GLY A 65 5.47 -0.42 10.66
C GLY A 65 4.27 0.48 10.42
N GLY A 66 3.94 0.72 9.15
CA GLY A 66 2.76 1.50 8.78
C GLY A 66 1.44 0.83 9.18
N PHE A 67 1.38 -0.50 9.12
CA PHE A 67 0.13 -1.28 9.25
C PHE A 67 0.11 -2.28 10.41
N ASN A 68 1.26 -2.62 10.98
CA ASN A 68 1.35 -3.65 12.00
C ASN A 68 2.18 -3.22 13.21
N ARG A 69 1.76 -3.65 14.39
CA ARG A 69 2.62 -3.78 15.57
C ARG A 69 3.16 -5.20 15.62
N VAL A 70 4.46 -5.33 15.76
CA VAL A 70 5.16 -6.60 15.77
C VAL A 70 5.94 -6.74 17.08
N PHE A 71 5.78 -7.88 17.73
CA PHE A 71 6.58 -8.28 18.88
C PHE A 71 7.46 -9.47 18.50
N ILE A 72 8.76 -9.33 18.72
CA ILE A 72 9.72 -10.44 18.59
C ILE A 72 10.07 -10.90 20.00
N PHE A 73 9.63 -12.10 20.34
CA PHE A 73 9.87 -12.73 21.63
C PHE A 73 11.05 -13.67 21.53
N THR A 74 12.06 -13.49 22.39
CA THR A 74 13.11 -14.47 22.63
C THR A 74 12.81 -15.21 23.92
N LEU A 75 12.62 -16.51 23.83
CA LEU A 75 12.30 -17.38 24.96
C LEU A 75 13.58 -17.84 25.68
N ASN A 76 13.44 -18.35 26.89
CA ASN A 76 14.58 -18.82 27.70
C ASN A 76 15.31 -20.06 27.13
N ASN A 77 14.70 -20.75 26.16
CA ASN A 77 15.33 -21.79 25.36
C ASN A 77 15.95 -21.25 24.04
N ALA A 78 16.15 -19.93 23.95
CA ALA A 78 16.69 -19.20 22.79
C ALA A 78 15.83 -19.21 21.52
N LYS A 79 14.69 -19.91 21.47
CA LYS A 79 13.79 -19.83 20.32
C LYS A 79 13.14 -18.45 20.22
N GLN A 80 12.92 -18.01 18.98
CA GLN A 80 12.29 -16.73 18.68
C GLN A 80 10.94 -16.92 17.99
N LEU A 81 9.92 -16.26 18.51
CA LEU A 81 8.57 -16.21 17.94
C LEU A 81 8.20 -14.76 17.63
N VAL A 82 7.40 -14.57 16.59
CA VAL A 82 6.92 -13.26 16.15
C VAL A 82 5.41 -13.22 16.32
N ALA A 83 4.90 -12.19 17.00
CA ALA A 83 3.47 -11.88 17.03
C ALA A 83 3.22 -10.58 16.26
N ARG A 84 2.35 -10.63 15.26
CA ARG A 84 1.92 -9.48 14.45
C ARG A 84 0.48 -9.14 14.80
N LEU A 85 0.22 -7.88 15.09
CA LEU A 85 -1.11 -7.34 15.38
C LEU A 85 -1.37 -6.20 14.39
N PRO A 86 -2.37 -6.32 13.49
CA PRO A 86 -2.69 -5.27 12.56
C PRO A 86 -3.29 -4.06 13.27
N PHE A 87 -2.91 -2.86 12.82
CA PHE A 87 -3.59 -1.63 13.22
C PHE A 87 -5.00 -1.59 12.61
N PRO A 88 -5.95 -0.86 13.22
CA PRO A 88 -7.30 -0.67 12.66
C PRO A 88 -7.38 -0.14 11.22
N LEU A 89 -6.29 0.46 10.72
CA LEU A 89 -6.13 1.00 9.37
C LEU A 89 -5.48 0.01 8.37
N ALA A 90 -5.04 -1.16 8.83
CA ALA A 90 -4.36 -2.16 7.99
C ALA A 90 -5.25 -2.78 6.90
N GLY A 91 -6.56 -2.58 6.99
CA GLY A 91 -7.55 -3.05 6.04
C GLY A 91 -8.85 -3.44 6.73
N PRO A 92 -9.72 -4.21 6.05
CA PRO A 92 -10.98 -4.66 6.61
C PRO A 92 -10.78 -5.57 7.83
N LYS A 93 -11.40 -5.17 8.96
CA LYS A 93 -11.46 -5.99 10.19
C LYS A 93 -11.87 -7.42 9.87
N LYS A 94 -11.24 -8.39 10.53
CA LYS A 94 -11.39 -9.84 10.33
C LYS A 94 -10.89 -10.38 8.99
N LEU A 95 -11.08 -9.65 7.91
CA LEU A 95 -10.72 -10.10 6.56
C LEU A 95 -9.21 -9.97 6.29
N THR A 96 -8.56 -8.90 6.76
CA THR A 96 -7.10 -8.72 6.59
C THR A 96 -6.33 -9.91 7.16
N THR A 97 -6.55 -10.22 8.44
CA THR A 97 -5.87 -11.34 9.12
C THR A 97 -6.25 -12.69 8.49
N ALA A 98 -7.54 -12.94 8.22
CA ALA A 98 -7.97 -14.20 7.62
C ALA A 98 -7.38 -14.41 6.21
N SER A 99 -7.29 -13.35 5.42
CA SER A 99 -6.72 -13.41 4.07
C SER A 99 -5.22 -13.64 4.08
N GLU A 100 -4.48 -12.98 4.97
CA GLU A 100 -3.04 -13.17 5.08
C GLU A 100 -2.71 -14.61 5.48
N VAL A 101 -3.42 -15.15 6.48
CA VAL A 101 -3.23 -16.54 6.92
C VAL A 101 -3.57 -17.52 5.80
N ALA A 102 -4.71 -17.36 5.13
CA ALA A 102 -5.10 -18.23 4.02
C ALA A 102 -4.09 -18.17 2.87
N THR A 103 -3.55 -16.99 2.56
CA THR A 103 -2.51 -16.80 1.54
C THR A 103 -1.23 -17.55 1.88
N ILE A 104 -0.74 -17.43 3.12
CA ILE A 104 0.46 -18.14 3.59
C ILE A 104 0.25 -19.65 3.45
N HIS A 105 -0.88 -20.18 3.93
CA HIS A 105 -1.19 -21.60 3.81
C HIS A 105 -1.32 -22.06 2.36
N TYR A 106 -1.90 -21.25 1.48
CA TYR A 106 -2.02 -21.55 0.05
C TYR A 106 -0.65 -21.63 -0.61
N LEU A 107 0.22 -20.65 -0.40
CA LEU A 107 1.57 -20.64 -0.97
C LEU A 107 2.44 -21.79 -0.45
N GLN A 108 2.38 -22.09 0.85
CA GLN A 108 3.08 -23.24 1.44
C GLN A 108 2.60 -24.58 0.86
N ALA A 109 1.33 -24.66 0.42
CA ALA A 109 0.78 -25.87 -0.18
C ALA A 109 1.06 -25.99 -1.69
N LYS A 110 1.28 -24.89 -2.40
CA LYS A 110 1.36 -24.85 -3.87
C LYS A 110 2.73 -24.50 -4.43
N THR A 111 3.64 -23.98 -3.61
CA THR A 111 4.94 -23.46 -4.04
C THR A 111 6.05 -23.93 -3.11
N SER A 112 7.30 -23.73 -3.51
CA SER A 112 8.50 -23.95 -2.69
C SER A 112 8.94 -22.70 -1.92
N ILE A 113 8.13 -21.62 -1.95
CA ILE A 113 8.45 -20.36 -1.29
C ILE A 113 8.56 -20.59 0.22
N SER A 114 9.73 -20.29 0.78
CA SER A 114 9.97 -20.37 2.21
C SER A 114 9.25 -19.22 2.92
N ILE A 115 8.25 -19.56 3.74
CA ILE A 115 7.45 -18.63 4.53
C ILE A 115 7.42 -19.15 5.97
N PRO A 116 7.62 -18.31 7.01
CA PRO A 116 7.62 -18.77 8.39
C PRO A 116 6.29 -19.44 8.76
N ARG A 117 6.37 -20.53 9.50
CA ARG A 117 5.18 -21.30 9.87
C ARG A 117 4.33 -20.52 10.86
N ILE A 118 3.04 -20.43 10.57
CA ILE A 118 2.03 -19.91 11.51
C ILE A 118 1.83 -20.93 12.63
N LEU A 119 1.88 -20.45 13.87
CA LEU A 119 1.71 -21.26 15.07
C LEU A 119 0.33 -21.08 15.69
N ASP A 120 -0.20 -19.86 15.64
CA ASP A 120 -1.53 -19.51 16.14
C ASP A 120 -1.99 -18.20 15.49
N TRP A 121 -3.29 -17.98 15.38
CA TRP A 121 -3.84 -16.73 14.86
C TRP A 121 -5.29 -16.56 15.29
N HIS A 122 -5.76 -15.32 15.29
CA HIS A 122 -7.17 -15.00 15.49
C HIS A 122 -7.51 -13.74 14.71
N ASN A 123 -8.64 -13.73 14.00
CA ASN A 123 -9.07 -12.57 13.20
C ASN A 123 -10.25 -11.82 13.82
N ASP A 124 -10.88 -12.32 14.88
CA ASP A 124 -11.95 -11.59 15.58
C ASP A 124 -11.51 -11.17 16.98
N ALA A 125 -11.33 -9.87 17.18
CA ALA A 125 -11.00 -9.29 18.49
C ALA A 125 -12.16 -9.35 19.50
N ALA A 126 -13.39 -9.51 19.02
CA ALA A 126 -14.60 -9.57 19.85
C ALA A 126 -15.03 -11.00 20.22
N ASP A 127 -14.32 -12.01 19.71
CA ASP A 127 -14.58 -13.40 20.05
C ASP A 127 -14.24 -13.67 21.53
N ALA A 128 -15.12 -14.39 22.22
CA ALA A 128 -14.95 -14.72 23.63
C ALA A 128 -13.77 -15.67 23.88
N ASP A 129 -13.39 -16.48 22.90
CA ASP A 129 -12.24 -17.39 22.98
C ASP A 129 -10.91 -16.67 22.74
N ASN A 130 -10.96 -15.43 22.21
CA ASN A 130 -9.79 -14.60 22.00
C ASN A 130 -9.43 -13.79 23.24
N LEU A 131 -8.71 -14.43 24.17
CA LEU A 131 -8.22 -13.81 25.41
C LEU A 131 -7.22 -12.66 25.19
N ILE A 132 -6.63 -12.55 23.99
CA ILE A 132 -5.74 -11.45 23.61
C ILE A 132 -6.56 -10.19 23.27
N CYS A 133 -7.83 -10.36 22.88
CA CYS A 133 -8.76 -9.27 22.53
C CYS A 133 -8.25 -8.38 21.38
N SER A 134 -7.54 -8.98 20.43
CA SER A 134 -7.06 -8.30 19.21
C SER A 134 -6.94 -9.32 18.08
N GLU A 135 -6.93 -8.84 16.84
CA GLU A 135 -6.48 -9.68 15.73
C GLU A 135 -4.98 -9.92 15.86
N TYR A 136 -4.52 -11.14 15.57
CA TYR A 136 -3.10 -11.45 15.61
C TYR A 136 -2.73 -12.64 14.72
N ILE A 137 -1.45 -12.69 14.36
CA ILE A 137 -0.78 -13.88 13.82
C ILE A 137 0.49 -14.11 14.65
N ILE A 138 0.62 -15.28 15.26
CA ILE A 138 1.86 -15.74 15.91
C ILE A 138 2.52 -16.76 14.98
N MET A 139 3.78 -16.52 14.65
CA MET A 139 4.55 -17.33 13.70
C MET A 139 5.98 -17.52 14.16
N GLU A 140 6.69 -18.45 13.53
CA GLU A 140 8.13 -18.60 13.68
C GLU A 140 8.85 -17.31 13.23
N HIS A 141 9.99 -17.00 13.85
CA HIS A 141 10.86 -15.94 13.35
C HIS A 141 11.50 -16.38 12.02
N ALA A 142 11.55 -15.47 11.04
CA ALA A 142 12.19 -15.73 9.76
C ALA A 142 13.66 -16.12 9.94
N ALA A 143 14.11 -17.15 9.24
CA ALA A 143 15.51 -17.56 9.25
C ALA A 143 16.36 -16.65 8.35
N GLY A 144 17.62 -16.45 8.70
CA GLY A 144 18.57 -15.62 7.95
C GLY A 144 18.59 -14.16 8.41
N VAL A 145 19.12 -13.29 7.56
CA VAL A 145 19.24 -11.84 7.78
C VAL A 145 18.44 -11.06 6.74
N SER A 146 18.00 -9.86 7.10
CA SER A 146 17.25 -9.00 6.17
C SER A 146 18.11 -8.66 4.96
N LEU A 147 17.56 -8.81 3.75
CA LEU A 147 18.25 -8.45 2.51
C LEU A 147 18.61 -6.97 2.52
N CYS A 148 17.75 -6.11 3.08
CA CYS A 148 18.03 -4.67 3.20
C CYS A 148 19.32 -4.37 3.99
N GLU A 149 19.59 -5.15 5.05
CA GLU A 149 20.80 -4.98 5.88
C GLU A 149 22.05 -5.51 5.17
N LYS A 150 21.90 -6.58 4.39
CA LYS A 150 23.00 -7.27 3.71
C LYS A 150 23.34 -6.67 2.34
N TRP A 151 22.38 -6.02 1.66
CA TRP A 151 22.47 -5.65 0.24
C TRP A 151 23.71 -4.85 -0.14
N HIS A 152 24.07 -3.85 0.68
CA HIS A 152 25.23 -2.98 0.45
C HIS A 152 26.57 -3.69 0.68
N GLN A 153 26.57 -4.84 1.33
CA GLN A 153 27.76 -5.66 1.60
C GLN A 153 27.97 -6.74 0.53
N MET A 154 26.97 -6.98 -0.33
CA MET A 154 27.02 -7.99 -1.37
C MET A 154 27.90 -7.55 -2.54
N ALA A 155 28.69 -8.47 -3.07
CA ALA A 155 29.35 -8.27 -4.36
C ALA A 155 28.32 -8.22 -5.50
N GLY A 156 28.67 -7.58 -6.62
CA GLY A 156 27.74 -7.41 -7.74
C GLY A 156 27.21 -8.73 -8.31
N ASP A 157 28.04 -9.77 -8.38
CA ASP A 157 27.61 -11.11 -8.81
C ASP A 157 26.66 -11.78 -7.81
N GLN A 158 26.80 -11.51 -6.51
CA GLN A 158 25.85 -11.98 -5.49
C GLN A 158 24.49 -11.28 -5.62
N GLN A 159 24.48 -9.96 -5.88
CA GLN A 159 23.24 -9.21 -6.14
C GLN A 159 22.51 -9.76 -7.36
N VAL A 160 23.22 -10.02 -8.45
CA VAL A 160 22.67 -10.62 -9.67
C VAL A 160 22.04 -11.99 -9.38
N ARG A 161 22.76 -12.89 -8.70
CA ARG A 161 22.22 -14.21 -8.32
C ARG A 161 21.03 -14.12 -7.38
N CYS A 162 21.03 -13.17 -6.45
CA CYS A 162 19.91 -12.94 -5.55
C CYS A 162 18.66 -12.49 -6.30
N ILE A 163 18.78 -11.57 -7.26
CA ILE A 163 17.64 -11.12 -8.10
C ILE A 163 17.08 -12.30 -8.92
N ASP A 164 17.95 -13.10 -9.55
CA ASP A 164 17.53 -14.32 -10.27
C ASP A 164 16.80 -15.31 -9.34
N ALA A 165 17.32 -15.54 -8.12
CA ALA A 165 16.67 -16.39 -7.13
C ALA A 165 15.29 -15.86 -6.71
N ILE A 166 15.14 -14.55 -6.50
CA ILE A 166 13.87 -13.91 -6.18
C ILE A 166 12.85 -14.19 -7.29
N TYR A 167 13.24 -13.98 -8.55
CA TYR A 167 12.34 -14.17 -9.69
C TYR A 167 11.99 -15.64 -9.97
N ARG A 168 12.89 -16.57 -9.66
CA ARG A 168 12.56 -18.01 -9.70
C ARG A 168 11.49 -18.38 -8.68
N MET A 169 11.52 -17.78 -7.50
CA MET A 169 10.48 -17.97 -6.49
C MET A 169 9.17 -17.28 -6.87
N ILE A 170 9.21 -16.02 -7.32
CA ILE A 170 8.01 -15.29 -7.79
C ILE A 170 7.33 -16.05 -8.93
N LYS A 171 8.12 -16.65 -9.84
CA LYS A 171 7.60 -17.45 -10.95
C LYS A 171 6.61 -18.51 -10.47
N GLU A 172 6.90 -19.20 -9.37
CA GLU A 172 5.99 -20.23 -8.84
C GLU A 172 4.62 -19.65 -8.46
N ALA A 173 4.58 -18.43 -7.91
CA ALA A 173 3.33 -17.76 -7.58
C ALA A 173 2.59 -17.22 -8.82
N VAL A 174 3.34 -16.73 -9.82
CA VAL A 174 2.80 -16.22 -11.10
C VAL A 174 2.24 -17.32 -11.99
N ASP A 175 2.75 -18.54 -11.86
CA ASP A 175 2.27 -19.70 -12.60
C ASP A 175 0.95 -20.26 -12.03
N LEU A 176 0.53 -19.83 -10.83
CA LEU A 176 -0.76 -20.21 -10.24
C LEU A 176 -1.92 -19.58 -11.03
N GLU A 177 -3.00 -20.32 -11.18
CA GLU A 177 -4.20 -19.90 -11.89
C GLU A 177 -5.35 -19.59 -10.92
N PHE A 178 -6.10 -18.52 -11.20
CA PHE A 178 -7.17 -18.06 -10.33
C PHE A 178 -8.44 -17.73 -11.14
N PRO A 179 -9.63 -18.03 -10.59
CA PRO A 179 -10.90 -17.84 -11.29
C PRO A 179 -11.44 -16.40 -11.22
N ALA A 180 -10.84 -15.53 -10.40
CA ALA A 180 -11.34 -14.20 -10.09
C ALA A 180 -10.24 -13.31 -9.50
N PHE A 181 -10.45 -11.99 -9.57
CA PHE A 181 -9.69 -10.97 -8.84
C PHE A 181 -10.24 -10.81 -7.43
N GLY A 182 -9.38 -10.54 -6.45
CA GLY A 182 -9.74 -10.47 -5.03
C GLY A 182 -8.63 -10.97 -4.13
N SER A 183 -8.96 -11.32 -2.89
CA SER A 183 -8.00 -11.89 -1.93
C SER A 183 -8.31 -13.37 -1.62
N ILE A 184 -7.30 -14.14 -1.21
CA ILE A 184 -7.45 -15.57 -0.89
C ILE A 184 -7.98 -15.74 0.52
N TYR A 185 -8.94 -16.65 0.71
CA TYR A 185 -9.51 -17.04 2.00
C TYR A 185 -9.67 -18.56 2.10
N PHE A 186 -9.89 -19.08 3.31
CA PHE A 186 -10.39 -20.44 3.48
C PHE A 186 -11.88 -20.54 3.11
N ASN A 187 -12.28 -21.69 2.58
CA ASN A 187 -13.66 -21.94 2.11
C ASN A 187 -14.75 -21.75 3.18
N ASN A 188 -14.40 -21.83 4.46
CA ASN A 188 -15.31 -21.66 5.59
C ASN A 188 -15.31 -20.24 6.19
N THR A 189 -14.47 -19.33 5.70
CA THR A 189 -14.35 -17.97 6.24
C THR A 189 -15.47 -17.06 5.73
N LEU A 190 -15.94 -17.28 4.50
CA LEU A 190 -16.87 -16.40 3.80
C LEU A 190 -18.17 -17.13 3.43
N ASN A 191 -19.25 -16.37 3.30
CA ASN A 191 -20.49 -16.87 2.69
C ASN A 191 -20.26 -17.19 1.20
N SER A 192 -20.97 -18.19 0.68
CA SER A 192 -20.85 -18.66 -0.71
C SER A 192 -21.09 -17.56 -1.77
N GLN A 193 -21.94 -16.58 -1.47
CA GLN A 193 -22.23 -15.47 -2.37
C GLN A 193 -21.04 -14.52 -2.62
N TYR A 194 -20.05 -14.52 -1.72
CA TYR A 194 -18.86 -13.66 -1.79
C TYR A 194 -17.58 -14.46 -2.05
N SER A 195 -17.69 -15.68 -2.57
CA SER A 195 -16.54 -16.53 -2.81
C SER A 195 -16.55 -17.19 -4.18
N LYS A 196 -15.36 -17.36 -4.75
CA LYS A 196 -15.10 -18.15 -5.95
C LYS A 196 -14.06 -19.20 -5.60
N TYR A 197 -14.46 -20.46 -5.59
CA TYR A 197 -13.57 -21.56 -5.20
C TYR A 197 -12.35 -21.65 -6.11
N VAL A 198 -11.17 -21.71 -5.50
CA VAL A 198 -9.90 -22.03 -6.18
C VAL A 198 -9.69 -23.54 -6.13
N ASP A 199 -9.88 -24.13 -4.94
CA ASP A 199 -9.87 -25.57 -4.73
C ASP A 199 -10.74 -25.98 -3.51
N ASN A 200 -10.55 -27.20 -3.01
CA ASN A 200 -11.31 -27.74 -1.89
C ASN A 200 -11.09 -27.01 -0.56
N ASN A 201 -9.99 -26.26 -0.41
CA ASN A 201 -9.61 -25.58 0.82
C ASN A 201 -9.72 -24.06 0.72
N PHE A 202 -9.50 -23.50 -0.48
CA PHE A 202 -9.34 -22.05 -0.68
C PHE A 202 -10.31 -21.47 -1.71
N CYS A 203 -10.68 -20.20 -1.49
CA CYS A 203 -11.50 -19.40 -2.40
C CYS A 203 -10.95 -17.97 -2.54
N ILE A 204 -11.33 -17.30 -3.63
CA ILE A 204 -11.16 -15.86 -3.81
C ILE A 204 -12.40 -15.15 -3.29
N GLY A 205 -12.20 -14.15 -2.45
CA GLY A 205 -13.24 -13.32 -1.85
C GLY A 205 -12.97 -11.83 -1.98
N PRO A 206 -13.58 -10.99 -1.11
CA PRO A 206 -13.38 -9.55 -1.13
C PRO A 206 -11.89 -9.17 -1.05
N HIS A 207 -11.48 -8.19 -1.85
CA HIS A 207 -10.10 -7.72 -1.95
C HIS A 207 -9.68 -6.94 -0.71
N CYS A 208 -8.57 -7.28 -0.03
CA CYS A 208 -8.19 -6.66 1.25
C CYS A 208 -7.46 -5.30 1.14
N SER A 209 -7.00 -4.88 -0.04
CA SER A 209 -6.29 -3.60 -0.18
C SER A 209 -7.16 -2.40 0.22
N THR A 210 -6.53 -1.43 0.87
CA THR A 210 -7.07 -0.10 1.18
C THR A 210 -7.54 0.67 -0.06
N ARG A 211 -7.27 0.20 -1.29
CA ARG A 211 -7.92 0.69 -2.52
C ARG A 211 -9.43 0.54 -2.49
N TYR A 212 -9.93 -0.58 -2.02
CA TYR A 212 -11.38 -0.86 -1.96
C TYR A 212 -11.95 -0.61 -0.58
N TRP A 213 -11.07 -0.47 0.43
CA TRP A 213 -11.48 -0.20 1.79
C TRP A 213 -11.08 1.20 2.26
N ASP A 214 -12.05 1.98 2.74
CA ASP A 214 -11.75 3.26 3.35
C ASP A 214 -11.17 3.05 4.76
N CYS A 215 -9.84 3.06 4.83
CA CYS A 215 -9.05 2.80 6.03
C CYS A 215 -8.07 3.95 6.31
N ASP A 216 -8.23 5.10 5.64
CA ASP A 216 -7.34 6.24 5.84
C ASP A 216 -7.57 6.89 7.24
N PRO A 217 -6.51 7.28 7.97
CA PRO A 217 -6.63 7.87 9.30
C PRO A 217 -7.50 9.15 9.31
N GLY A 218 -8.55 9.14 10.12
CA GLY A 218 -9.43 10.28 10.34
C GLY A 218 -10.48 10.53 9.25
N GLU A 219 -10.65 9.62 8.29
CA GLU A 219 -11.72 9.71 7.29
C GLU A 219 -12.96 8.91 7.74
N ASP A 220 -14.16 9.45 7.48
CA ASP A 220 -15.41 8.75 7.74
C ASP A 220 -15.48 7.51 6.83
N ARG A 221 -15.77 6.34 7.42
CA ARG A 221 -15.87 5.08 6.68
C ARG A 221 -17.06 5.09 5.72
N TYR A 222 -16.81 5.54 4.50
CA TYR A 222 -17.73 5.62 3.35
C TYR A 222 -18.89 6.61 3.49
N TYR A 223 -19.15 7.33 2.40
CA TYR A 223 -20.28 8.25 2.30
C TYR A 223 -21.55 7.63 1.69
N ASP A 224 -21.59 6.30 1.56
CA ASP A 224 -22.73 5.50 1.06
C ASP A 224 -23.37 5.98 -0.28
N ASN A 225 -22.62 6.73 -1.10
CA ASN A 225 -23.09 7.18 -2.42
C ASN A 225 -23.33 6.01 -3.40
N VAL A 226 -22.69 4.87 -3.15
CA VAL A 226 -22.84 3.63 -3.91
C VAL A 226 -22.74 2.45 -2.95
N LYS A 227 -23.34 1.31 -3.33
CA LYS A 227 -23.18 0.07 -2.58
C LYS A 227 -21.71 -0.36 -2.57
N PRO A 228 -21.18 -0.86 -1.44
CA PRO A 228 -19.83 -1.40 -1.39
C PRO A 228 -19.59 -2.49 -2.45
N ASN A 229 -18.53 -2.32 -3.24
CA ASN A 229 -18.13 -3.26 -4.28
C ASN A 229 -16.66 -3.65 -4.05
N HIS A 230 -16.45 -4.74 -3.32
CA HIS A 230 -15.12 -5.17 -2.88
C HIS A 230 -14.69 -6.49 -3.56
N GLY A 231 -15.42 -6.95 -4.56
CA GLY A 231 -15.19 -8.25 -5.21
C GLY A 231 -15.76 -9.44 -4.42
N PRO A 232 -15.42 -10.68 -4.82
CA PRO A 232 -14.49 -11.02 -5.90
C PRO A 232 -15.06 -10.70 -7.29
N TRP A 233 -14.20 -10.43 -8.27
CA TRP A 233 -14.60 -10.08 -9.64
C TRP A 233 -14.13 -11.13 -10.65
N THR A 234 -15.02 -11.60 -11.51
CA THR A 234 -14.73 -12.68 -12.48
C THR A 234 -14.38 -12.18 -13.88
N SER A 235 -14.50 -10.88 -14.12
CA SER A 235 -14.15 -10.23 -15.37
C SER A 235 -13.47 -8.89 -15.13
N LEU A 236 -12.75 -8.40 -16.14
CA LEU A 236 -12.13 -7.08 -16.09
C LEU A 236 -13.18 -5.97 -15.98
N ASP A 237 -14.35 -6.12 -16.60
CA ASP A 237 -15.45 -5.16 -16.50
C ASP A 237 -15.95 -5.02 -15.05
N GLU A 238 -16.17 -6.14 -14.36
CA GLU A 238 -16.56 -6.16 -12.95
C GLU A 238 -15.49 -5.53 -12.06
N TYR A 239 -14.21 -5.82 -12.34
CA TYR A 239 -13.07 -5.22 -11.64
C TYR A 239 -13.02 -3.69 -11.83
N CYS A 240 -13.25 -3.20 -13.06
CA CYS A 240 -13.34 -1.76 -13.36
C CYS A 240 -14.49 -1.10 -12.62
N ASP A 241 -15.66 -1.74 -12.58
CA ASP A 241 -16.78 -1.23 -11.81
C ASP A 241 -16.42 -1.14 -10.31
N GLY A 242 -15.68 -2.13 -9.77
CA GLY A 242 -15.13 -2.08 -8.41
C GLY A 242 -14.21 -0.87 -8.17
N LEU A 243 -13.32 -0.54 -9.11
CA LEU A 243 -12.44 0.63 -8.99
C LEU A 243 -13.24 1.95 -8.96
N ILE A 244 -14.23 2.09 -9.85
CA ILE A 244 -15.05 3.30 -9.92
C ILE A 244 -15.95 3.42 -8.68
N ASP A 245 -16.58 2.33 -8.26
CA ASP A 245 -17.42 2.31 -7.06
C ASP A 245 -16.62 2.70 -5.81
N ALA A 246 -15.38 2.20 -5.70
CA ALA A 246 -14.46 2.61 -4.64
C ALA A 246 -14.07 4.10 -4.73
N GLY A 247 -13.97 4.66 -5.94
CA GLY A 247 -13.79 6.11 -6.13
C GLY A 247 -15.00 6.92 -5.69
N ILE A 248 -16.22 6.48 -6.03
CA ILE A 248 -17.48 7.14 -5.68
C ILE A 248 -17.73 7.11 -4.17
N SER A 249 -17.42 5.98 -3.51
CA SER A 249 -17.65 5.80 -2.08
C SER A 249 -16.85 6.75 -1.19
N ARG A 250 -15.74 7.30 -1.72
CA ARG A 250 -14.84 8.26 -1.04
C ARG A 250 -15.21 9.72 -1.25
N VAL A 251 -16.13 10.02 -2.17
CA VAL A 251 -16.56 11.40 -2.38
C VAL A 251 -17.56 11.78 -1.28
N PRO A 252 -17.37 12.87 -0.52
CA PRO A 252 -18.32 13.28 0.52
C PRO A 252 -19.64 13.80 -0.07
N ILE A 253 -20.72 13.65 0.71
CA ILE A 253 -22.06 14.18 0.36
C ILE A 253 -22.02 15.71 0.22
N ALA A 254 -21.30 16.39 1.10
CA ALA A 254 -21.07 17.82 1.06
C ALA A 254 -19.61 18.12 1.43
N ASN A 255 -18.99 19.05 0.72
CA ASN A 255 -17.63 19.48 1.04
C ASN A 255 -17.70 20.68 2.00
N THR A 256 -17.51 20.44 3.29
CA THR A 256 -17.48 21.49 4.32
C THR A 256 -16.13 22.21 4.39
N GLU A 257 -15.10 21.71 3.70
CA GLU A 257 -13.74 22.25 3.73
C GLU A 257 -13.22 22.72 2.36
N VAL A 258 -14.12 23.11 1.43
CA VAL A 258 -13.74 23.57 0.07
C VAL A 258 -12.64 24.64 0.12
N GLU A 259 -12.73 25.56 1.09
CA GLU A 259 -11.81 26.70 1.19
C GLU A 259 -10.37 26.31 1.60
N LYS A 260 -10.17 25.12 2.19
CA LYS A 260 -8.85 24.62 2.60
C LYS A 260 -8.15 23.82 1.51
N LYS A 261 -8.88 23.40 0.47
CA LYS A 261 -8.35 22.53 -0.60
C LYS A 261 -7.77 23.37 -1.74
N PRO A 262 -6.71 22.88 -2.41
CA PRO A 262 -6.13 23.58 -3.55
C PRO A 262 -7.12 23.62 -4.72
N LEU A 263 -7.00 24.63 -5.58
CA LEU A 263 -7.92 24.88 -6.70
C LEU A 263 -8.12 23.63 -7.59
N TYR A 264 -7.03 22.91 -7.85
CA TYR A 264 -7.04 21.70 -8.69
C TYR A 264 -7.79 20.50 -8.08
N HIS A 265 -8.17 20.58 -6.80
CA HIS A 265 -8.89 19.50 -6.16
C HIS A 265 -10.28 19.33 -6.78
N GLY A 266 -10.96 20.43 -7.12
CA GLY A 266 -12.31 20.38 -7.69
C GLY A 266 -13.43 20.12 -6.69
N SER A 267 -14.67 20.27 -7.17
CA SER A 267 -15.91 20.09 -6.39
C SER A 267 -16.39 18.63 -6.38
N VAL A 268 -17.21 18.27 -5.38
CA VAL A 268 -17.90 16.95 -5.30
C VAL A 268 -18.53 16.55 -6.64
N GLN A 269 -19.31 17.45 -7.25
CA GLN A 269 -19.95 17.19 -8.54
C GLN A 269 -18.95 16.97 -9.68
N THR A 270 -17.77 17.56 -9.60
CA THR A 270 -16.71 17.34 -10.60
C THR A 270 -16.12 15.94 -10.47
N HIS A 271 -15.84 15.46 -9.25
CA HIS A 271 -15.37 14.10 -9.04
C HIS A 271 -16.40 13.06 -9.50
N LEU A 272 -17.67 13.22 -9.13
CA LEU A 272 -18.73 12.28 -9.52
C LEU A 272 -18.90 12.20 -11.05
N ARG A 273 -18.86 13.34 -11.75
CA ARG A 273 -18.91 13.36 -13.22
C ARG A 273 -17.70 12.66 -13.84
N LEU A 274 -16.49 12.97 -13.37
CA LEU A 274 -15.27 12.34 -13.88
C LEU A 274 -15.25 10.83 -13.63
N LEU A 275 -15.81 10.35 -12.52
CA LEU A 275 -15.93 8.91 -12.23
C LEU A 275 -16.92 8.22 -13.16
N ASP A 276 -18.04 8.88 -13.50
CA ASP A 276 -19.01 8.35 -14.48
C ASP A 276 -18.42 8.29 -15.89
N ASP A 277 -17.73 9.36 -16.31
CA ASP A 277 -16.97 9.42 -17.56
C ASP A 277 -15.89 8.32 -17.59
N ALA A 278 -15.11 8.19 -16.51
CA ALA A 278 -14.07 7.17 -16.37
C ALA A 278 -14.65 5.76 -16.45
N ARG A 279 -15.82 5.49 -15.87
CA ARG A 279 -16.49 4.18 -16.01
C ARG A 279 -16.73 3.82 -17.47
N SER A 280 -17.21 4.77 -18.25
CA SER A 280 -17.48 4.57 -19.67
C SER A 280 -16.19 4.33 -20.46
N VAL A 281 -15.14 5.12 -20.18
CA VAL A 281 -13.81 4.95 -20.81
C VAL A 281 -13.18 3.60 -20.44
N LEU A 282 -13.20 3.22 -19.16
CA LEU A 282 -12.63 1.94 -18.71
C LEU A 282 -13.33 0.75 -19.36
N ARG A 283 -14.66 0.78 -19.51
CA ARG A 283 -15.39 -0.27 -20.25
C ARG A 283 -14.97 -0.35 -21.72
N GLN A 284 -14.76 0.80 -22.36
CA GLN A 284 -14.29 0.85 -23.75
C GLN A 284 -12.87 0.27 -23.87
N ILE A 285 -11.96 0.62 -22.95
CA ILE A 285 -10.59 0.09 -22.92
C ILE A 285 -10.60 -1.42 -22.59
N ALA A 286 -11.38 -1.84 -21.59
CA ALA A 286 -11.49 -3.23 -21.15
C ALA A 286 -12.07 -4.15 -22.24
N ALA A 287 -12.79 -3.62 -23.22
CA ALA A 287 -13.29 -4.38 -24.35
C ALA A 287 -12.19 -4.80 -25.34
N ASP A 288 -11.07 -4.07 -25.41
CA ASP A 288 -9.94 -4.32 -26.31
C ASP A 288 -9.24 -5.65 -25.98
N SER A 289 -9.03 -6.48 -27.00
CA SER A 289 -8.40 -7.80 -26.84
C SER A 289 -6.98 -7.75 -26.24
N ARG A 290 -6.20 -6.72 -26.54
CA ARG A 290 -4.84 -6.54 -26.01
C ARG A 290 -4.89 -6.31 -24.50
N ILE A 291 -5.85 -5.53 -24.04
CA ILE A 291 -6.05 -5.23 -22.62
C ILE A 291 -6.58 -6.46 -21.89
N LYS A 292 -7.56 -7.18 -22.47
CA LYS A 292 -8.06 -8.45 -21.92
C LYS A 292 -6.92 -9.46 -21.72
N ASN A 293 -6.04 -9.60 -22.72
CA ASN A 293 -4.89 -10.49 -22.64
C ASN A 293 -3.87 -10.05 -21.58
N ALA A 294 -3.71 -8.74 -21.37
CA ALA A 294 -2.85 -8.15 -20.34
C ALA A 294 -3.50 -8.13 -18.93
N ALA A 295 -4.74 -8.57 -18.79
CA ALA A 295 -5.52 -8.50 -17.57
C ALA A 295 -5.76 -9.87 -16.92
N SER A 296 -5.02 -10.92 -17.31
CA SER A 296 -5.16 -12.23 -16.68
C SER A 296 -5.01 -12.12 -15.15
N PRO A 297 -5.88 -12.76 -14.34
CA PRO A 297 -5.75 -12.76 -12.88
C PRO A 297 -4.43 -13.39 -12.44
N LEU A 298 -3.57 -12.61 -11.77
CA LEU A 298 -2.28 -13.07 -11.25
C LEU A 298 -2.14 -12.74 -9.77
N PHE A 299 -1.51 -13.66 -9.04
CA PHE A 299 -1.15 -13.42 -7.65
C PHE A 299 -0.03 -12.38 -7.55
N PHE A 300 -0.19 -11.45 -6.62
CA PHE A 300 0.77 -10.40 -6.34
C PHE A 300 0.99 -10.21 -4.84
N ASN A 301 2.25 -9.96 -4.46
CA ASN A 301 2.61 -9.47 -3.14
C ASN A 301 2.99 -7.97 -3.23
N PRO A 302 2.19 -7.06 -2.65
CA PRO A 302 2.44 -5.62 -2.71
C PRO A 302 3.67 -5.13 -1.94
N ASP A 303 4.20 -5.92 -1.02
CA ASP A 303 5.32 -5.51 -0.17
C ASP A 303 6.57 -6.37 -0.41
N LEU A 304 6.79 -6.79 -1.67
CA LEU A 304 7.99 -7.53 -2.07
C LEU A 304 9.21 -6.60 -2.23
N HIS A 305 9.72 -6.11 -1.10
CA HIS A 305 10.87 -5.23 -1.01
C HIS A 305 11.97 -5.83 -0.11
N MET A 306 13.21 -5.32 -0.20
CA MET A 306 14.39 -5.88 0.50
C MET A 306 14.20 -6.07 2.01
N ARG A 307 13.37 -5.27 2.69
CA ARG A 307 13.14 -5.41 4.14
C ARG A 307 12.34 -6.67 4.52
N ASN A 308 11.57 -7.24 3.57
CA ASN A 308 10.70 -8.39 3.77
C ASN A 308 11.28 -9.70 3.20
N ILE A 309 12.46 -9.62 2.60
CA ILE A 309 13.19 -10.77 2.05
C ILE A 309 14.35 -11.07 2.99
N PHE A 310 14.50 -12.34 3.37
CA PHE A 310 15.60 -12.81 4.21
C PHE A 310 16.49 -13.73 3.40
N VAL A 311 17.79 -13.61 3.63
CA VAL A 311 18.83 -14.40 2.96
C VAL A 311 19.77 -15.05 3.96
N SER A 312 20.51 -16.07 3.52
CA SER A 312 21.55 -16.70 4.33
C SER A 312 22.68 -15.71 4.64
N GLU A 313 23.18 -15.76 5.88
CA GLU A 313 24.31 -14.94 6.32
C GLU A 313 25.61 -15.31 5.59
N ASP A 314 25.79 -16.60 5.30
CA ASP A 314 26.99 -17.15 4.66
C ASP A 314 26.94 -17.04 3.13
N ASP A 315 25.75 -17.19 2.54
CA ASP A 315 25.52 -17.06 1.09
C ASP A 315 24.26 -16.21 0.83
N PRO A 316 24.41 -14.88 0.67
CA PRO A 316 23.28 -13.97 0.52
C PRO A 316 22.56 -14.11 -0.84
N SER A 317 22.99 -15.04 -1.71
CA SER A 317 22.21 -15.42 -2.90
C SER A 317 21.12 -16.47 -2.61
N LEU A 318 21.11 -17.07 -1.42
CA LEU A 318 20.10 -18.03 -0.98
C LEU A 318 19.02 -17.32 -0.17
N ILE A 319 17.80 -17.30 -0.70
CA ILE A 319 16.62 -16.75 -0.01
C ILE A 319 16.14 -17.79 1.01
N THR A 320 16.12 -17.38 2.28
CA THR A 320 15.75 -18.25 3.40
C THR A 320 14.30 -18.05 3.82
N SER A 321 13.73 -16.88 3.59
CA SER A 321 12.33 -16.59 3.93
C SER A 321 11.81 -15.34 3.24
N ILE A 322 10.51 -15.30 2.95
CA ILE A 322 9.76 -14.08 2.61
C ILE A 322 8.65 -13.89 3.65
N ILE A 323 8.56 -12.67 4.18
CA ILE A 323 7.52 -12.28 5.15
C ILE A 323 6.61 -11.21 4.55
N ASP A 324 5.61 -10.81 5.35
CA ASP A 324 4.62 -9.78 5.01
C ASP A 324 3.82 -10.13 3.76
N TRP A 325 2.81 -10.99 3.97
CA TRP A 325 1.86 -11.39 2.93
C TRP A 325 0.52 -10.68 3.11
N GLN A 326 0.49 -9.63 3.94
CA GLN A 326 -0.68 -8.80 4.14
C GLN A 326 -1.06 -8.12 2.82
N ALA A 327 -2.36 -8.02 2.53
CA ALA A 327 -2.90 -7.42 1.32
C ALA A 327 -2.43 -8.07 -0.01
N ALA A 328 -1.72 -9.20 0.02
CA ALA A 328 -1.48 -10.01 -1.16
C ALA A 328 -2.82 -10.43 -1.80
N SER A 329 -2.89 -10.34 -3.12
CA SER A 329 -4.16 -10.43 -3.85
C SER A 329 -3.96 -10.89 -5.28
N ILE A 330 -5.09 -11.21 -5.92
CA ILE A 330 -5.18 -11.54 -7.34
C ILE A 330 -5.62 -10.28 -8.06
N GLU A 331 -4.75 -9.77 -8.93
CA GLU A 331 -4.90 -8.49 -9.64
C GLU A 331 -4.73 -8.71 -11.16
N PRO A 332 -5.19 -7.78 -12.01
CA PRO A 332 -4.85 -7.80 -13.43
C PRO A 332 -3.34 -7.74 -13.62
N ALA A 333 -2.78 -8.55 -14.53
CA ALA A 333 -1.33 -8.63 -14.75
C ALA A 333 -0.66 -7.27 -15.05
N PHE A 334 -1.39 -6.33 -15.65
CA PHE A 334 -0.90 -4.98 -15.92
C PHE A 334 -0.80 -4.07 -14.68
N TRP A 335 -1.42 -4.44 -13.56
CA TRP A 335 -1.61 -3.52 -12.43
C TRP A 335 -0.29 -2.94 -11.94
N TYR A 336 0.71 -3.81 -11.79
CA TYR A 336 2.05 -3.51 -11.27
C TYR A 336 3.12 -3.40 -12.37
N SER A 337 2.69 -3.07 -13.60
CA SER A 337 3.62 -3.05 -14.74
C SER A 337 4.61 -1.88 -14.73
N ASP A 338 4.33 -0.84 -13.96
CA ASP A 338 5.18 0.35 -13.78
C ASP A 338 6.07 0.28 -12.53
N GLU A 339 5.85 -0.67 -11.64
CA GLU A 339 6.63 -0.77 -10.40
C GLU A 339 8.02 -1.37 -10.64
N VAL A 340 9.05 -0.78 -10.04
CA VAL A 340 10.41 -1.31 -10.04
C VAL A 340 10.78 -1.63 -8.59
N PRO A 341 11.10 -2.90 -8.25
CA PRO A 341 11.50 -3.26 -6.89
C PRO A 341 12.73 -2.49 -6.43
N ASP A 342 12.83 -2.22 -5.13
CA ASP A 342 13.91 -1.45 -4.53
C ASP A 342 15.31 -2.04 -4.82
N PHE A 343 15.45 -3.37 -4.80
CA PHE A 343 16.69 -4.08 -5.17
C PHE A 343 17.07 -3.99 -6.66
N ALA A 344 16.18 -3.48 -7.52
CA ALA A 344 16.45 -3.22 -8.93
C ALA A 344 16.75 -1.74 -9.22
N THR A 345 16.67 -0.86 -8.21
CA THR A 345 16.95 0.57 -8.36
C THR A 345 18.43 0.92 -8.10
N GLY A 346 18.92 2.01 -8.70
CA GLY A 346 20.24 2.60 -8.37
C GLY A 346 21.48 1.88 -8.93
N ASN A 347 21.34 0.70 -9.54
CA ASN A 347 22.45 -0.03 -10.17
C ASN A 347 22.02 -0.58 -11.55
N GLU A 348 22.75 -0.21 -12.61
CA GLU A 348 22.46 -0.62 -13.99
C GLU A 348 22.50 -2.14 -14.18
N ILE A 349 23.40 -2.84 -13.49
CA ILE A 349 23.49 -4.31 -13.55
C ILE A 349 22.27 -4.95 -12.90
N CYS A 350 21.82 -4.42 -11.76
CA CYS A 350 20.62 -4.91 -11.08
C CYS A 350 19.36 -4.66 -11.91
N ALA A 351 19.23 -3.46 -12.51
CA ALA A 351 18.12 -3.13 -13.40
C ALA A 351 18.07 -4.08 -14.61
N LYS A 352 19.20 -4.30 -15.31
CA LYS A 352 19.27 -5.26 -16.42
C LYS A 352 18.95 -6.69 -15.98
N THR A 353 19.42 -7.10 -14.80
CA THR A 353 19.15 -8.44 -14.26
C THR A 353 17.66 -8.60 -13.96
N PHE A 354 17.04 -7.60 -13.35
CA PHE A 354 15.60 -7.55 -13.12
C PHE A 354 14.81 -7.64 -14.43
N ASP A 355 15.17 -6.84 -15.44
CA ASP A 355 14.46 -6.84 -16.73
C ASP A 355 14.54 -8.21 -17.40
N LEU A 356 15.74 -8.81 -17.45
CA LEU A 356 15.94 -10.15 -18.02
C LEU A 356 15.19 -11.22 -17.22
N SER A 357 15.35 -11.23 -15.90
CA SER A 357 14.70 -12.22 -15.02
C SER A 357 13.18 -12.13 -15.13
N SER A 358 12.63 -10.92 -15.11
CA SER A 358 11.20 -10.67 -15.26
C SER A 358 10.67 -11.16 -16.62
N GLN A 359 11.37 -10.84 -17.71
CA GLN A 359 10.98 -11.25 -19.06
C GLN A 359 11.01 -12.77 -19.26
N PHE A 360 12.04 -13.44 -18.75
CA PHE A 360 12.23 -14.88 -18.98
C PHE A 360 11.49 -15.77 -17.97
N LEU A 361 11.41 -15.36 -16.70
CA LEU A 361 10.82 -16.19 -15.65
C LEU A 361 9.33 -15.87 -15.43
N THR A 362 8.92 -14.62 -15.62
CA THR A 362 7.55 -14.16 -15.35
C THR A 362 6.93 -13.45 -16.57
N PRO A 363 6.83 -14.09 -17.75
CA PRO A 363 6.37 -13.44 -18.98
C PRO A 363 4.94 -12.87 -18.89
N LYS A 364 4.08 -13.49 -18.07
CA LYS A 364 2.71 -13.00 -17.81
C LYS A 364 2.72 -11.63 -17.11
N LEU A 365 3.69 -11.37 -16.24
CA LEU A 365 3.88 -10.07 -15.57
C LEU A 365 4.65 -9.08 -16.44
N SER A 366 5.67 -9.54 -17.16
CA SER A 366 6.52 -8.65 -17.95
C SER A 366 5.86 -8.16 -19.24
N GLY A 367 4.95 -8.94 -19.83
CA GLY A 367 4.25 -8.58 -21.07
C GLY A 367 3.59 -7.20 -21.01
N PRO A 368 2.73 -6.93 -20.01
CA PRO A 368 2.15 -5.60 -19.80
C PRO A 368 3.17 -4.48 -19.57
N ARG A 369 4.38 -4.77 -19.06
CA ARG A 369 5.45 -3.76 -18.88
C ARG A 369 6.01 -3.26 -20.21
N LEU A 370 5.92 -4.07 -21.26
CA LEU A 370 6.37 -3.72 -22.61
C LEU A 370 5.30 -2.96 -23.41
N MET A 371 4.08 -2.84 -22.85
CA MET A 371 3.00 -2.06 -23.45
C MET A 371 3.14 -0.58 -23.07
N ASN A 372 2.51 0.30 -23.85
CA ASN A 372 2.47 1.72 -23.53
C ASN A 372 1.73 1.92 -22.19
N GLU A 373 2.38 2.50 -21.18
CA GLU A 373 1.81 2.71 -19.85
C GLU A 373 0.49 3.49 -19.86
N ASN A 374 0.31 4.39 -20.84
CA ASN A 374 -0.89 5.20 -21.00
C ASN A 374 -2.16 4.36 -21.24
N LEU A 375 -2.02 3.08 -21.62
CA LEU A 375 -3.14 2.13 -21.69
C LEU A 375 -3.72 1.80 -20.30
N PHE A 376 -2.91 1.90 -19.24
CA PHE A 376 -3.26 1.46 -17.90
C PHE A 376 -3.47 2.60 -16.90
N ARG A 377 -2.97 3.82 -17.21
CA ARG A 377 -3.10 4.97 -16.31
C ARG A 377 -4.55 5.24 -15.88
N PRO A 378 -5.59 5.22 -16.75
CA PRO A 378 -6.96 5.42 -16.29
C PRO A 378 -7.40 4.48 -15.15
N PHE A 379 -6.96 3.22 -15.16
CA PHE A 379 -7.25 2.24 -14.11
C PHE A 379 -6.58 2.63 -12.78
N ARG A 380 -5.33 3.12 -12.83
CA ARG A 380 -4.52 3.46 -11.65
C ARG A 380 -4.95 4.77 -10.96
N TYR A 381 -5.61 5.67 -11.68
CA TYR A 381 -5.99 6.99 -11.14
C TYR A 381 -7.47 7.11 -10.73
N CYS A 382 -8.38 6.33 -11.32
CA CYS A 382 -9.82 6.54 -11.15
C CYS A 382 -10.31 6.49 -9.69
N TYR A 383 -9.91 5.46 -8.94
CA TYR A 383 -10.32 5.27 -7.54
C TYR A 383 -9.74 6.32 -6.58
N ARG A 384 -8.73 7.08 -7.01
CA ARG A 384 -8.01 8.08 -6.20
C ARG A 384 -8.48 9.50 -6.46
N THR A 385 -9.50 9.73 -7.29
CA THR A 385 -9.92 11.06 -7.72
C THR A 385 -10.13 12.05 -6.56
N TRP A 386 -10.73 11.60 -5.45
CA TRP A 386 -10.93 12.46 -4.28
C TRP A 386 -9.64 12.71 -3.48
N LYS A 387 -8.77 11.69 -3.40
CA LYS A 387 -7.50 11.74 -2.64
C LYS A 387 -6.46 12.64 -3.32
N ASP A 388 -6.32 12.50 -4.64
CA ASP A 388 -5.30 13.20 -5.42
C ASP A 388 -5.81 14.53 -6.01
N GLY A 389 -7.13 14.69 -6.12
CA GLY A 389 -7.80 15.83 -6.75
C GLY A 389 -8.35 15.51 -8.14
N ALA A 390 -9.45 16.18 -8.51
CA ALA A 390 -10.16 15.95 -9.76
C ALA A 390 -9.28 16.13 -11.00
N VAL A 391 -8.30 17.04 -10.94
CA VAL A 391 -7.39 17.31 -12.04
C VAL A 391 -6.58 16.07 -12.47
N ALA A 392 -6.23 15.18 -11.53
CA ALA A 392 -5.40 14.02 -11.83
C ALA A 392 -6.15 13.04 -12.75
N LEU A 393 -7.36 12.64 -12.35
CA LEU A 393 -8.21 11.79 -13.20
C LEU A 393 -8.60 12.51 -14.50
N ARG A 394 -8.93 13.80 -14.44
CA ARG A 394 -9.25 14.57 -15.65
C ARG A 394 -8.10 14.58 -16.65
N HIS A 395 -6.86 14.76 -16.18
CA HIS A 395 -5.68 14.72 -17.03
C HIS A 395 -5.57 13.38 -17.75
N GLU A 396 -5.69 12.26 -17.03
CA GLU A 396 -5.64 10.93 -17.64
C GLU A 396 -6.74 10.69 -18.68
N LEU A 397 -7.97 11.16 -18.43
CA LEU A 397 -9.07 11.04 -19.40
C LEU A 397 -8.82 11.90 -20.66
N ILE A 398 -8.29 13.11 -20.49
CA ILE A 398 -7.93 14.00 -21.60
C ILE A 398 -6.79 13.38 -22.44
N GLU A 399 -5.70 12.93 -21.82
CA GLU A 399 -4.58 12.32 -22.53
C GLU A 399 -5.01 11.03 -23.24
N THR A 400 -5.79 10.19 -22.56
CA THR A 400 -6.34 8.96 -23.15
C THR A 400 -7.22 9.26 -24.37
N SER A 401 -8.10 10.27 -24.27
CA SER A 401 -8.96 10.67 -25.40
C SER A 401 -8.16 11.27 -26.55
N ARG A 402 -7.18 12.14 -26.25
CA ARG A 402 -6.30 12.77 -27.24
C ARG A 402 -5.49 11.75 -28.02
N HIS A 403 -4.91 10.79 -27.32
CA HIS A 403 -4.01 9.79 -27.90
C HIS A 403 -4.73 8.48 -28.27
N TRP A 404 -6.07 8.44 -28.28
CA TRP A 404 -6.86 7.22 -28.47
C TRP A 404 -6.42 6.35 -29.66
N LYS A 405 -6.21 6.98 -30.82
CA LYS A 405 -5.73 6.29 -32.04
C LYS A 405 -4.27 5.87 -31.95
N GLU A 406 -3.43 6.66 -31.32
CA GLU A 406 -2.00 6.36 -31.12
C GLU A 406 -1.79 5.20 -30.14
N LEU A 407 -2.71 5.05 -29.17
CA LEU A 407 -2.83 3.90 -28.29
C LEU A 407 -3.36 2.64 -29.02
N GLY A 408 -3.74 2.78 -30.29
CA GLY A 408 -4.18 1.69 -31.16
C GLY A 408 -5.61 1.22 -30.93
N PHE A 409 -6.46 2.03 -30.28
CA PHE A 409 -7.87 1.71 -30.13
C PHE A 409 -8.67 2.08 -31.39
N ASP A 410 -9.70 1.29 -31.67
CA ASP A 410 -10.64 1.57 -32.74
C ASP A 410 -11.62 2.70 -32.36
N GLY A 411 -12.13 3.41 -33.37
CA GLY A 411 -13.14 4.44 -33.21
C GLY A 411 -12.63 5.71 -32.51
N GLN A 412 -13.48 6.31 -31.69
CA GLN A 412 -13.17 7.49 -30.87
C GLN A 412 -13.42 7.14 -29.40
N CYS A 413 -12.63 7.75 -28.51
CA CYS A 413 -12.87 7.68 -27.08
C CYS A 413 -14.26 8.24 -26.75
N VAL A 414 -14.99 7.57 -25.86
CA VAL A 414 -16.29 8.06 -25.37
C VAL A 414 -16.18 9.34 -24.55
N TYR A 415 -15.01 9.63 -23.97
CA TYR A 415 -14.76 10.88 -23.27
C TYR A 415 -14.53 12.01 -24.28
N PRO A 416 -15.41 13.02 -24.33
CA PRO A 416 -15.30 14.10 -25.30
C PRO A 416 -14.07 14.97 -25.01
N MET A 417 -13.40 15.41 -26.07
CA MET A 417 -12.32 16.38 -25.92
C MET A 417 -12.86 17.71 -25.39
N PRO A 418 -12.26 18.27 -24.31
CA PRO A 418 -12.67 19.57 -23.79
C PRO A 418 -12.49 20.68 -24.82
N THR A 419 -13.26 21.76 -24.65
CA THR A 419 -13.09 23.00 -25.41
C THR A 419 -11.73 23.64 -25.13
N ALA A 420 -11.30 24.56 -25.99
CA ALA A 420 -10.02 25.27 -25.81
C ALA A 420 -9.95 26.05 -24.48
N GLU A 421 -11.07 26.60 -24.03
CA GLU A 421 -11.17 27.30 -22.74
C GLU A 421 -11.04 26.34 -21.56
N GLU A 422 -11.78 25.22 -21.59
CA GLU A 422 -11.70 24.18 -20.56
C GLU A 422 -10.29 23.57 -20.48
N LEU A 423 -9.63 23.38 -21.63
CA LEU A 423 -8.26 22.87 -21.70
C LEU A 423 -7.27 23.87 -21.11
N ALA A 424 -7.42 25.17 -21.38
CA ALA A 424 -6.56 26.20 -20.80
C ALA A 424 -6.72 26.29 -19.27
N ASN A 425 -7.95 26.16 -18.76
CA ASN A 425 -8.22 26.11 -17.33
C ASN A 425 -7.63 24.84 -16.70
N HIS A 426 -7.81 23.68 -17.34
CA HIS A 426 -7.21 22.42 -16.91
C HIS A 426 -5.68 22.50 -16.85
N GLN A 427 -5.02 23.09 -17.85
CA GLN A 427 -3.56 23.27 -17.85
C GLN A 427 -3.07 24.16 -16.70
N ARG A 428 -3.85 25.16 -16.29
CA ARG A 428 -3.52 25.99 -15.11
C ARG A 428 -3.64 25.18 -13.81
N GLU A 429 -4.73 24.44 -13.64
CA GLU A 429 -4.93 23.55 -12.49
C GLU A 429 -3.86 22.45 -12.43
N TYR A 430 -3.53 21.85 -13.57
CA TYR A 430 -2.56 20.77 -13.68
C TYR A 430 -1.15 21.22 -13.33
N ARG A 431 -0.73 22.42 -13.78
CA ARG A 431 0.56 23.00 -13.36
C ARG A 431 0.65 23.19 -11.84
N LEU A 432 -0.44 23.63 -11.20
CA LEU A 432 -0.46 23.76 -9.74
C LEU A 432 -0.43 22.40 -9.04
N PHE A 433 -1.08 21.38 -9.61
CA PHE A 433 -0.98 20.01 -9.13
C PHE A 433 0.44 19.44 -9.25
N GLU A 434 1.10 19.62 -10.40
CA GLU A 434 2.50 19.23 -10.58
C GLU A 434 3.42 19.96 -9.59
N ALA A 435 3.21 21.26 -9.39
CA ALA A 435 3.95 22.03 -8.38
C ALA A 435 3.74 21.45 -6.97
N ALA A 436 2.52 21.04 -6.61
CA ALA A 436 2.23 20.42 -5.32
C ALA A 436 2.90 19.04 -5.16
N GLN A 437 2.91 18.21 -6.20
CA GLN A 437 3.59 16.90 -6.17
C GLN A 437 5.11 17.06 -6.07
N ASN A 438 5.68 17.96 -6.87
CA ASN A 438 7.10 18.28 -6.82
C ASN A 438 7.50 18.82 -5.44
N LEU A 439 6.75 19.80 -4.91
CA LEU A 439 6.97 20.34 -3.57
C LEU A 439 6.96 19.22 -2.50
N ARG A 440 6.00 18.31 -2.56
CA ARG A 440 5.93 17.18 -1.62
C ARG A 440 7.15 16.26 -1.71
N ARG A 441 7.56 15.89 -2.92
CA ARG A 441 8.75 15.05 -3.15
C ARG A 441 10.02 15.74 -2.66
N ASP A 442 10.19 17.01 -3.02
CA ASP A 442 11.39 17.76 -2.71
C ASP A 442 11.50 18.02 -1.20
N LEU A 443 10.38 18.34 -0.52
CA LEU A 443 10.35 18.46 0.94
C LEU A 443 10.66 17.14 1.64
N ALA A 444 10.12 16.01 1.16
CA ALA A 444 10.44 14.69 1.72
C ALA A 444 11.95 14.39 1.64
N GLY A 445 12.58 14.71 0.50
CA GLY A 445 14.03 14.59 0.33
C GLY A 445 14.84 15.52 1.23
N LEU A 446 14.46 16.80 1.30
CA LEU A 446 15.17 17.82 2.11
C LEU A 446 15.06 17.56 3.62
N LEU A 447 13.90 17.06 4.07
CA LEU A 447 13.64 16.76 5.48
C LEU A 447 14.01 15.33 5.86
N ASN A 448 14.43 14.50 4.90
CA ASN A 448 14.68 13.07 5.09
C ASN A 448 13.48 12.34 5.73
N THR A 449 12.29 12.63 5.22
CA THR A 449 11.02 12.03 5.68
C THR A 449 10.41 11.15 4.60
N ALA A 450 9.46 10.30 4.99
CA ALA A 450 8.59 9.67 4.00
C ALA A 450 7.65 10.72 3.38
N THR A 451 7.10 10.45 2.20
CA THR A 451 6.22 11.41 1.48
C THR A 451 4.90 11.70 2.19
N ASP A 452 4.51 10.86 3.16
CA ASP A 452 3.37 11.08 4.05
C ASP A 452 3.72 11.93 5.29
N GLY A 453 5.00 12.31 5.43
CA GLY A 453 5.52 13.09 6.53
C GLY A 453 5.96 12.27 7.74
N TRP A 454 6.05 10.94 7.65
CA TRP A 454 6.57 10.14 8.77
C TRP A 454 8.06 10.42 9.03
N VAL A 455 8.40 10.57 10.32
CA VAL A 455 9.73 10.86 10.83
C VAL A 455 10.04 9.91 12.00
N PRO A 456 11.22 9.28 12.04
CA PRO A 456 11.72 8.59 13.24
C PRO A 456 11.70 9.49 14.47
N LEU A 457 11.38 8.91 15.65
CA LEU A 457 11.21 9.69 16.88
C LEU A 457 12.48 10.44 17.30
N ASP A 458 13.65 9.85 17.08
CA ASP A 458 14.97 10.41 17.37
C ASP A 458 15.35 11.60 16.46
N ALA A 459 14.74 11.69 15.27
CA ALA A 459 14.94 12.79 14.33
C ALA A 459 13.84 13.86 14.39
N TRP A 460 12.79 13.68 15.22
CA TRP A 460 11.59 14.52 15.20
C TRP A 460 11.88 16.01 15.43
N GLU A 461 12.57 16.37 16.52
CA GLU A 461 12.75 17.77 16.91
C GLU A 461 13.52 18.57 15.85
N ALA A 462 14.59 17.99 15.30
CA ALA A 462 15.37 18.61 14.24
C ALA A 462 14.57 18.76 12.94
N THR A 463 13.78 17.75 12.60
CA THR A 463 12.95 17.75 11.37
C THR A 463 11.80 18.74 11.48
N GLU A 464 11.14 18.83 12.63
CA GLU A 464 10.06 19.80 12.89
C GLU A 464 10.58 21.25 12.81
N LEU A 465 11.78 21.51 13.31
CA LEU A 465 12.42 22.82 13.18
C LEU A 465 12.74 23.15 11.72
N ALA A 466 13.41 22.24 11.02
CA ALA A 466 13.77 22.41 9.60
C ALA A 466 12.52 22.60 8.71
N HIS A 467 11.44 21.88 9.01
CA HIS A 467 10.16 22.01 8.32
C HIS A 467 9.58 23.43 8.44
N LYS A 468 9.59 24.01 9.64
CA LYS A 468 9.13 25.39 9.87
C LYS A 468 10.01 26.41 9.15
N GLU A 469 11.33 26.23 9.20
CA GLU A 469 12.29 27.10 8.49
C GLU A 469 12.11 27.06 6.97
N LEU A 470 11.92 25.87 6.39
CA LEU A 470 11.65 25.70 4.97
C LEU A 470 10.34 26.38 4.55
N PHE A 471 9.28 26.27 5.37
CA PHE A 471 8.03 26.95 5.09
C PHE A 471 8.21 28.48 5.10
N SER A 472 8.85 29.03 6.15
CA SER A 472 9.11 30.47 6.25
C SER A 472 9.98 30.99 5.10
N GLY A 473 11.03 30.26 4.73
CA GLY A 473 11.90 30.61 3.61
C GLY A 473 11.18 30.61 2.27
N MET A 474 10.36 29.58 2.00
CA MET A 474 9.55 29.50 0.79
C MET A 474 8.50 30.61 0.74
N LEU A 475 7.83 30.89 1.86
CA LEU A 475 6.85 31.97 1.95
C LEU A 475 7.51 33.34 1.68
N GLN A 476 8.68 33.59 2.25
CA GLN A 476 9.43 34.82 1.97
C GLN A 476 9.80 34.93 0.49
N ALA A 477 10.29 33.85 -0.12
CA ALA A 477 10.64 33.83 -1.55
C ALA A 477 9.44 34.18 -2.44
N VAL A 478 8.25 33.59 -2.17
CA VAL A 478 7.01 33.88 -2.90
C VAL A 478 6.59 35.34 -2.76
N LEU A 479 6.66 35.91 -1.54
CA LEU A 479 6.23 37.29 -1.27
C LEU A 479 7.20 38.35 -1.79
N THR A 480 8.48 38.04 -1.92
CA THR A 480 9.51 38.99 -2.36
C THR A 480 9.86 38.89 -3.84
N ASN A 481 9.32 37.93 -4.59
CA ASN A 481 9.62 37.74 -6.01
C ASN A 481 9.06 38.93 -6.84
N PRO A 482 9.90 39.82 -7.40
CA PRO A 482 9.44 40.97 -8.17
C PRO A 482 9.09 40.61 -9.62
N ASP A 483 9.52 39.43 -10.10
CA ASP A 483 9.40 38.97 -11.49
C ASP A 483 8.47 37.74 -11.57
N GLN A 484 7.29 37.81 -10.95
CA GLN A 484 6.30 36.73 -11.04
C GLN A 484 5.84 36.56 -12.49
N ASP A 485 6.26 35.47 -13.14
CA ASP A 485 5.76 35.06 -14.44
C ASP A 485 4.26 34.78 -14.33
N ASP A 486 3.48 35.19 -15.33
CA ASP A 486 2.08 34.82 -15.46
C ASP A 486 1.88 33.30 -15.39
N ASN A 487 2.90 32.53 -15.77
CA ASN A 487 2.93 31.07 -15.75
C ASN A 487 3.35 30.42 -14.42
N GLU A 488 3.81 31.19 -13.43
CA GLU A 488 4.22 30.64 -12.13
C GLU A 488 2.99 30.12 -11.36
N PRO A 489 2.98 28.85 -10.92
CA PRO A 489 1.79 28.26 -10.31
C PRO A 489 1.53 28.77 -8.88
N VAL A 490 2.56 29.23 -8.16
CA VAL A 490 2.48 29.66 -6.76
C VAL A 490 2.85 31.13 -6.65
N LYS A 491 1.86 32.01 -6.47
CA LYS A 491 2.06 33.47 -6.51
C LYS A 491 1.80 34.19 -5.19
N ASP A 492 1.11 33.52 -4.27
CA ASP A 492 0.70 34.11 -3.01
C ASP A 492 0.74 33.08 -1.88
N GLU A 493 0.68 33.59 -0.65
CA GLU A 493 0.67 32.79 0.58
C GLU A 493 -0.50 31.79 0.59
N ARG A 494 -1.67 32.20 0.11
CA ARG A 494 -2.88 31.35 0.11
C ARG A 494 -2.65 30.11 -0.75
N THR A 495 -2.08 30.28 -1.94
CA THR A 495 -1.78 29.21 -2.88
C THR A 495 -0.71 28.29 -2.30
N LEU A 496 0.38 28.85 -1.76
CA LEU A 496 1.45 28.07 -1.12
C LEU A 496 0.89 27.21 0.03
N ARG A 497 0.10 27.80 0.94
CA ARG A 497 -0.52 27.07 2.05
C ARG A 497 -1.48 25.98 1.57
N SER A 498 -2.19 26.19 0.47
CA SER A 498 -3.13 25.19 -0.07
C SER A 498 -2.46 23.95 -0.66
N ILE A 499 -1.20 24.06 -1.08
CA ILE A 499 -0.43 22.94 -1.64
C ILE A 499 0.64 22.40 -0.70
N TRP A 500 0.87 23.05 0.43
CA TRP A 500 1.87 22.62 1.40
C TRP A 500 1.44 21.28 2.02
N PRO A 501 2.29 20.24 1.99
CA PRO A 501 1.86 18.88 2.31
C PRO A 501 1.76 18.56 3.80
N PHE A 502 2.23 19.44 4.69
CA PHE A 502 2.41 19.19 6.12
C PHE A 502 1.72 20.25 6.98
N ASP A 503 1.48 19.99 8.26
CA ASP A 503 0.76 20.92 9.13
C ASP A 503 1.69 22.06 9.59
N ILE A 504 1.40 23.31 9.20
CA ILE A 504 2.32 24.45 9.40
C ILE A 504 2.25 25.04 10.83
N ASP A 505 1.17 24.80 11.57
CA ASP A 505 0.99 25.30 12.93
C ASP A 505 0.15 24.32 13.74
N GLY A 506 0.29 24.35 15.07
CA GLY A 506 -0.48 23.59 16.07
C GLY A 506 -1.99 23.86 16.04
N SER A 507 -2.62 23.58 14.90
CA SER A 507 -4.04 23.39 14.73
C SER A 507 -4.41 22.01 15.30
N SER A 508 -4.07 21.82 16.56
CA SER A 508 -4.85 21.01 17.48
C SER A 508 -6.23 21.66 17.59
N GLY A 509 -7.13 21.21 16.71
CA GLY A 509 -8.55 21.08 17.01
C GLY A 509 -8.79 19.72 17.63
#